data_AF-A0A0Q9NRM7-F1
#
_entry.id   AF-A0A0Q9NRM7-F1
#
_cell.length_a   1.000
_cell.length_b   1.000
_cell.length_c   1.000
_cell.angle_alpha   90.00
_cell.angle_beta   90.00
_cell.angle_gamma   90.00
#
_symmetry.space_group_name_H-M   'P 1'
#
loop_
_entity.id
_entity.type
_entity.pdbx_description
1 polymer ?
#
loop_
_entity_poly.entity_id
_entity_poly.type
_entity_poly.pdbx_seq_one_letter_code
_entity_poly.pdbx_strand_id
1 'polypeptide(L)'
;MDAQNNNLPGSEDYDEVPAEDSAARRRWPLAAAVVVLALGVVAGGVAVASTMRPADPAPAAASTAPVATESASATTTPSPSEAASETVSPSATPSTSTAASAAPAAGAWQTFTSTNAKVSFDYPPEWRATQRPPASAGFEGIYVDVADESGLVIASLTFGPSGGIGGACEGPVPYTVLDSAEVDLPHQPAKGSVTPRFAFRALQEPNQVTASFGLTDTLATTNNMTCMFYNVVTGPEESPLFSFADAFQVTVGSTEAAPNHKGVKTFPSMDAARAYMQTPEYLNAKRMISSLKINEG
;
A
#
# COMPACT_ATOMS: atom_id res chain seq x y z
N MET A 1 51.13 -49.79 -20.17
CA MET A 1 50.39 -49.09 -19.09
C MET A 1 49.09 -48.66 -19.72
N ASP A 2 48.15 -49.58 -19.60
CA ASP A 2 47.14 -49.91 -20.58
C ASP A 2 45.81 -49.20 -20.31
N ALA A 3 45.06 -48.99 -21.39
CA ALA A 3 43.67 -48.60 -21.38
C ALA A 3 42.78 -49.81 -21.02
N GLN A 4 41.69 -49.60 -20.27
CA GLN A 4 40.40 -50.25 -20.54
C GLN A 4 39.26 -49.71 -19.67
N ASN A 5 38.22 -49.23 -20.36
CA ASN A 5 36.83 -49.20 -19.92
C ASN A 5 36.39 -50.54 -19.34
N ASN A 6 35.49 -50.53 -18.36
CA ASN A 6 34.37 -51.48 -18.34
C ASN A 6 33.15 -50.85 -17.65
N ASN A 7 32.03 -51.00 -18.35
CA ASN A 7 30.74 -50.37 -18.19
C ASN A 7 29.75 -51.50 -17.86
N LEU A 8 28.95 -51.35 -16.78
CA LEU A 8 27.60 -51.92 -16.52
C LEU A 8 27.48 -53.47 -16.42
N PRO A 9 26.34 -54.07 -15.95
CA PRO A 9 25.01 -53.52 -15.65
C PRO A 9 24.35 -54.02 -14.33
N GLY A 10 23.14 -53.53 -14.01
CA GLY A 10 22.27 -54.17 -13.01
C GLY A 10 21.09 -53.30 -12.55
N SER A 11 20.02 -53.28 -13.33
CA SER A 11 18.68 -52.82 -12.95
C SER A 11 17.95 -53.93 -12.19
N GLU A 12 17.44 -53.65 -11.00
CA GLU A 12 16.41 -54.41 -10.27
C GLU A 12 15.89 -53.48 -9.16
N ASP A 13 14.67 -52.96 -9.32
CA ASP A 13 13.46 -53.43 -8.62
C ASP A 13 13.52 -53.10 -7.11
N TYR A 14 12.97 -51.94 -6.75
CA TYR A 14 12.63 -51.66 -5.35
C TYR A 14 11.15 -52.00 -5.15
N ASP A 15 10.94 -53.25 -4.75
CA ASP A 15 9.71 -53.74 -4.15
C ASP A 15 9.29 -52.86 -2.96
N GLU A 16 8.09 -52.30 -3.08
CA GLU A 16 7.36 -51.65 -2.02
C GLU A 16 6.72 -52.75 -1.15
N VAL A 17 7.26 -52.97 0.06
CA VAL A 17 6.62 -53.82 1.07
C VAL A 17 6.48 -53.03 2.38
N PRO A 18 5.26 -52.94 2.94
CA PRO A 18 4.96 -52.12 4.11
C PRO A 18 5.28 -52.88 5.41
N ALA A 19 5.70 -52.15 6.43
CA ALA A 19 5.73 -52.65 7.80
C ALA A 19 5.05 -51.65 8.74
N GLU A 20 3.79 -51.97 9.06
CA GLU A 20 3.24 -52.16 10.42
C GLU A 20 4.27 -51.99 11.57
N ASP A 21 4.03 -51.44 12.75
CA ASP A 21 2.89 -51.03 13.59
C ASP A 21 3.63 -50.35 14.81
N SER A 22 3.14 -49.40 15.61
CA SER A 22 2.06 -49.50 16.59
C SER A 22 2.00 -48.22 17.44
N ALA A 23 0.82 -48.01 18.03
CA ALA A 23 0.52 -47.27 19.28
C ALA A 23 0.44 -45.73 19.21
N ALA A 24 -0.61 -45.06 19.72
CA ALA A 24 -1.85 -45.49 20.33
C ALA A 24 -2.83 -44.30 20.26
N ARG A 25 -4.01 -44.48 19.63
CA ARG A 25 -5.09 -43.49 19.68
C ARG A 25 -6.18 -43.92 20.65
N ARG A 26 -6.48 -43.01 21.57
CA ARG A 26 -7.57 -43.06 22.56
C ARG A 26 -8.93 -43.15 21.86
N ARG A 27 -9.80 -43.95 22.47
CA ARG A 27 -11.15 -44.32 22.06
C ARG A 27 -12.17 -43.25 22.48
N TRP A 28 -13.25 -43.06 21.68
CA TRP A 28 -14.69 -42.84 22.05
C TRP A 28 -15.44 -41.97 21.01
N PRO A 29 -16.79 -42.07 20.88
CA PRO A 29 -17.43 -43.02 19.97
C PRO A 29 -18.34 -42.36 18.92
N LEU A 30 -18.63 -43.12 17.86
CA LEU A 30 -19.60 -42.83 16.82
C LEU A 30 -21.04 -42.76 17.36
N ALA A 31 -21.76 -41.71 17.00
CA ALA A 31 -23.22 -41.68 17.00
C ALA A 31 -23.69 -41.52 15.55
N ALA A 32 -24.39 -42.53 15.07
CA ALA A 32 -25.06 -42.56 13.79
C ALA A 32 -26.37 -41.75 13.86
N ALA A 33 -26.69 -41.03 12.78
CA ALA A 33 -28.05 -40.60 12.49
C ALA A 33 -28.29 -40.70 10.97
N VAL A 34 -29.20 -41.60 10.61
CA VAL A 34 -29.80 -41.80 9.29
C VAL A 34 -31.09 -41.00 9.24
N VAL A 35 -31.40 -40.29 8.14
CA VAL A 35 -32.73 -40.09 7.48
C VAL A 35 -32.47 -39.35 6.15
N VAL A 36 -32.50 -40.00 4.98
CA VAL A 36 -33.61 -40.19 4.00
C VAL A 36 -34.05 -38.92 3.22
N LEU A 37 -33.62 -38.88 1.95
CA LEU A 37 -34.27 -38.47 0.68
C LEU A 37 -35.51 -37.55 0.67
N ALA A 38 -35.42 -36.50 -0.15
CA ALA A 38 -36.53 -36.05 -1.02
C ALA A 38 -36.02 -35.48 -2.36
N LEU A 39 -36.52 -36.07 -3.45
CA LEU A 39 -36.38 -35.66 -4.84
C LEU A 39 -37.21 -34.40 -5.14
N GLY A 40 -36.71 -33.53 -6.01
CA GLY A 40 -37.45 -32.41 -6.58
C GLY A 40 -36.86 -31.95 -7.90
N VAL A 41 -37.24 -32.62 -8.99
CA VAL A 41 -37.02 -32.17 -10.37
C VAL A 41 -38.08 -31.12 -10.70
N VAL A 42 -37.68 -29.91 -11.13
CA VAL A 42 -38.53 -29.03 -11.92
C VAL A 42 -37.71 -28.46 -13.08
N ALA A 43 -38.06 -28.93 -14.27
CA ALA A 43 -37.70 -28.34 -15.55
C ALA A 43 -38.53 -27.07 -15.80
N GLY A 44 -37.96 -26.08 -16.46
CA GLY A 44 -38.67 -24.89 -16.87
C GLY A 44 -37.79 -23.93 -17.67
N GLY A 45 -37.59 -24.24 -18.95
CA GLY A 45 -37.03 -23.29 -19.89
C GLY A 45 -38.07 -22.23 -20.27
N VAL A 46 -37.62 -20.99 -20.39
CA VAL A 46 -38.25 -20.00 -21.28
C VAL A 46 -37.11 -19.28 -21.99
N ALA A 47 -36.90 -19.66 -23.25
CA ALA A 47 -36.23 -18.82 -24.22
C ALA A 47 -37.24 -17.75 -24.69
N VAL A 48 -36.87 -16.47 -24.59
CA VAL A 48 -37.49 -15.42 -25.41
C VAL A 48 -36.40 -14.88 -26.33
N ALA A 49 -36.51 -15.28 -27.60
CA ALA A 49 -35.86 -14.66 -28.72
C ALA A 49 -36.81 -13.65 -29.34
N SER A 50 -36.39 -12.39 -29.40
CA SER A 50 -36.91 -11.33 -30.27
C SER A 50 -36.04 -10.09 -30.05
N THR A 51 -35.61 -9.29 -31.01
CA THR A 51 -35.66 -9.30 -32.48
C THR A 51 -34.64 -8.25 -32.91
N MET A 52 -34.02 -8.45 -34.07
CA MET A 52 -33.04 -7.56 -34.69
C MET A 52 -33.54 -6.12 -34.85
N ARG A 53 -32.65 -5.13 -34.66
CA ARG A 53 -32.45 -4.03 -35.62
C ARG A 53 -31.12 -3.30 -35.39
N PRO A 54 -30.15 -3.42 -36.31
CA PRO A 54 -29.09 -2.42 -36.46
C PRO A 54 -29.64 -1.26 -37.30
N ALA A 55 -29.44 -0.03 -36.83
CA ALA A 55 -29.60 1.16 -37.66
C ALA A 55 -28.25 1.86 -37.76
N ASP A 56 -27.90 2.16 -39.00
CA ASP A 56 -26.66 2.64 -39.57
C ASP A 56 -25.95 3.81 -38.87
N PRO A 57 -24.63 3.95 -39.12
CA PRO A 57 -23.89 5.18 -38.86
C PRO A 57 -24.26 6.23 -39.93
N ALA A 58 -24.51 7.46 -39.50
CA ALA A 58 -24.64 8.61 -40.39
C ALA A 58 -23.48 9.59 -40.17
N PRO A 59 -23.10 10.37 -41.21
CA PRO A 59 -21.72 10.53 -41.62
C PRO A 59 -21.01 11.75 -41.05
N ALA A 60 -19.69 11.71 -41.17
CA ALA A 60 -18.80 12.85 -41.06
C ALA A 60 -19.26 14.00 -41.98
N ALA A 61 -19.35 15.20 -41.42
CA ALA A 61 -19.24 16.44 -42.17
C ALA A 61 -17.97 17.15 -41.72
N ALA A 62 -16.96 17.09 -42.59
CA ALA A 62 -15.76 17.89 -42.53
C ALA A 62 -16.10 19.37 -42.50
N SER A 63 -15.52 20.12 -41.55
CA SER A 63 -15.45 21.57 -41.62
C SER A 63 -14.04 21.95 -42.07
N THR A 64 -13.86 22.03 -43.39
CA THR A 64 -12.71 22.67 -44.03
C THR A 64 -13.08 24.10 -44.39
N ALA A 65 -12.45 25.07 -43.74
CA ALA A 65 -11.92 26.29 -44.36
C ALA A 65 -11.09 27.09 -43.33
N PRO A 66 -9.78 27.28 -43.59
CA PRO A 66 -9.15 28.55 -43.30
C PRO A 66 -8.75 29.20 -44.62
N VAL A 67 -9.30 30.37 -44.90
CA VAL A 67 -8.78 31.30 -45.91
C VAL A 67 -8.72 32.67 -45.26
N ALA A 68 -7.50 33.10 -44.96
CA ALA A 68 -7.08 34.50 -45.05
C ALA A 68 -5.55 34.54 -44.99
N THR A 69 -4.96 34.56 -46.18
CA THR A 69 -3.62 35.06 -46.44
C THR A 69 -3.62 36.55 -46.10
N GLU A 70 -2.69 37.02 -45.29
CA GLU A 70 -2.09 38.34 -45.52
C GLU A 70 -0.66 38.40 -44.98
N SER A 71 0.23 38.67 -45.93
CA SER A 71 1.65 38.94 -45.78
C SER A 71 1.81 40.45 -45.63
N ALA A 72 2.58 40.93 -44.65
CA ALA A 72 3.37 42.15 -44.81
C ALA A 72 4.39 42.31 -43.68
N SER A 73 5.61 42.62 -44.10
CA SER A 73 6.83 42.80 -43.34
C SER A 73 6.91 44.10 -42.52
N ALA A 74 7.94 44.10 -41.67
CA ALA A 74 8.97 45.13 -41.51
C ALA A 74 8.91 46.07 -40.28
N THR A 75 9.87 45.80 -39.38
CA THR A 75 10.92 46.73 -38.91
C THR A 75 10.51 48.04 -38.22
N THR A 76 10.88 48.21 -36.94
CA THR A 76 11.96 49.12 -36.45
C THR A 76 11.75 49.49 -34.98
N THR A 77 12.82 49.28 -34.21
CA THR A 77 13.13 49.95 -32.93
C THR A 77 13.42 51.44 -33.19
N PRO A 78 12.97 52.37 -32.33
CA PRO A 78 13.90 52.96 -31.35
C PRO A 78 13.29 53.32 -29.96
N SER A 79 14.14 53.18 -28.95
CA SER A 79 14.15 53.93 -27.67
C SER A 79 14.58 55.39 -27.96
N PRO A 80 14.27 56.48 -27.17
CA PRO A 80 14.60 56.58 -25.73
C PRO A 80 13.73 57.55 -24.88
N SER A 81 14.16 57.68 -23.61
CA SER A 81 14.21 58.93 -22.80
C SER A 81 13.19 59.15 -21.68
N GLU A 82 13.68 58.97 -20.45
CA GLU A 82 13.61 59.86 -19.28
C GLU A 82 12.49 60.91 -19.18
N ALA A 83 11.70 60.88 -18.10
CA ALA A 83 11.92 61.66 -16.86
C ALA A 83 10.62 61.93 -16.07
N ALA A 84 10.82 62.03 -14.75
CA ALA A 84 10.04 62.78 -13.76
C ALA A 84 8.83 62.13 -13.06
N SER A 85 9.02 62.02 -11.75
CA SER A 85 8.10 61.82 -10.64
C SER A 85 6.78 62.58 -10.75
N GLU A 86 5.70 61.96 -10.26
CA GLU A 86 4.77 62.63 -9.35
C GLU A 86 3.94 61.63 -8.53
N THR A 87 3.74 62.01 -7.28
CA THR A 87 3.09 61.29 -6.19
C THR A 87 1.56 61.33 -6.35
N VAL A 88 0.89 60.18 -6.37
CA VAL A 88 -0.50 60.08 -5.91
C VAL A 88 -0.83 58.68 -5.38
N SER A 89 -1.26 58.65 -4.12
CA SER A 89 -1.88 57.51 -3.43
C SER A 89 -3.22 57.14 -4.06
N PRO A 90 -3.54 55.84 -4.15
CA PRO A 90 -4.78 55.42 -3.50
C PRO A 90 -4.62 54.14 -2.67
N SER A 91 -5.31 54.18 -1.53
CA SER A 91 -5.65 53.07 -0.65
C SER A 91 -6.30 51.90 -1.41
N ALA A 92 -5.72 50.70 -1.30
CA ALA A 92 -6.38 49.44 -1.59
C ALA A 92 -5.79 48.31 -0.72
N THR A 93 -6.44 47.99 0.40
CA THR A 93 -6.60 46.60 0.88
C THR A 93 -7.61 45.89 -0.02
N PRO A 94 -7.69 44.54 -0.12
CA PRO A 94 -6.92 43.50 0.58
C PRO A 94 -6.31 42.45 -0.39
N SER A 95 -5.40 41.61 0.09
CA SER A 95 -5.34 40.18 -0.27
C SER A 95 -4.39 39.43 0.65
N THR A 96 -4.99 38.49 1.35
CA THR A 96 -4.44 37.42 2.19
C THR A 96 -3.14 36.84 1.65
N SER A 97 -2.03 37.32 2.19
CA SER A 97 -0.82 36.52 2.33
C SER A 97 -1.03 35.52 3.47
N THR A 98 -0.44 34.33 3.32
CA THR A 98 -0.32 33.24 4.30
C THR A 98 -1.35 32.12 4.17
N ALA A 99 -1.21 31.29 3.13
CA ALA A 99 -1.46 29.86 3.31
C ALA A 99 -0.25 29.28 4.05
N ALA A 100 -0.18 29.52 5.36
CA ALA A 100 0.65 28.72 6.24
C ALA A 100 0.07 27.30 6.20
N SER A 101 0.93 26.33 5.91
CA SER A 101 0.70 24.93 6.26
C SER A 101 0.17 24.91 7.70
N ALA A 102 -1.09 24.54 7.87
CA ALA A 102 -1.67 24.40 9.19
C ALA A 102 -0.92 23.26 9.87
N ALA A 103 -0.07 23.61 10.85
CA ALA A 103 0.52 22.65 11.76
C ALA A 103 -0.60 21.79 12.36
N PRO A 104 -0.35 20.50 12.63
CA PRO A 104 -1.38 19.60 13.15
C PRO A 104 -2.04 20.19 14.41
N ALA A 105 -3.36 20.00 14.52
CA ALA A 105 -4.19 20.62 15.54
C ALA A 105 -3.55 20.48 16.93
N ALA A 106 -3.45 21.59 17.65
CA ALA A 106 -2.83 21.70 18.97
C ALA A 106 -3.69 21.07 20.10
N GLY A 107 -4.33 19.93 19.83
CA GLY A 107 -4.84 19.06 20.87
C GLY A 107 -3.69 18.28 21.51
N ALA A 108 -3.77 18.01 22.81
CA ALA A 108 -2.83 17.10 23.45
C ALA A 108 -2.95 15.73 22.78
N TRP A 109 -1.85 15.25 22.18
CA TRP A 109 -1.77 13.91 21.62
C TRP A 109 -2.11 12.87 22.70
N GLN A 110 -2.83 11.84 22.31
CA GLN A 110 -3.18 10.72 23.18
C GLN A 110 -2.17 9.59 22.99
N THR A 111 -1.97 8.77 24.01
CA THR A 111 -1.10 7.59 23.92
C THR A 111 -1.97 6.34 23.95
N PHE A 112 -1.84 5.51 22.93
CA PHE A 112 -2.35 4.15 22.94
C PHE A 112 -1.35 3.24 23.66
N THR A 113 -1.84 2.27 24.42
CA THR A 113 -1.03 1.20 25.00
C THR A 113 -1.80 -0.11 24.87
N SER A 114 -1.15 -1.13 24.34
CA SER A 114 -1.79 -2.45 24.18
C SER A 114 -2.15 -3.07 25.53
N THR A 115 -3.08 -4.02 25.54
CA THR A 115 -3.54 -4.70 26.77
C THR A 115 -2.40 -5.31 27.60
N ASN A 116 -1.32 -5.75 26.95
CA ASN A 116 -0.14 -6.34 27.59
C ASN A 116 1.04 -5.35 27.74
N ALA A 117 0.82 -4.06 27.47
CA ALA A 117 1.81 -2.98 27.53
C ALA A 117 3.09 -3.20 26.69
N LYS A 118 3.04 -4.11 25.70
CA LYS A 118 4.16 -4.39 24.80
C LYS A 118 4.37 -3.33 23.73
N VAL A 119 3.30 -2.71 23.25
CA VAL A 119 3.38 -1.65 22.25
C VAL A 119 2.64 -0.41 22.75
N SER A 120 3.20 0.75 22.43
CA SER A 120 2.57 2.04 22.66
C SER A 120 2.93 3.01 21.55
N PHE A 121 2.05 3.95 21.26
CA PHE A 121 2.29 5.02 20.28
C PHE A 121 1.35 6.19 20.58
N ASP A 122 1.74 7.39 20.16
CA ASP A 122 0.94 8.59 20.29
C ASP A 122 0.09 8.81 19.04
N TYR A 123 -1.14 9.29 19.17
CA TYR A 123 -2.04 9.62 18.06
C TYR A 123 -2.85 10.90 18.35
N PRO A 124 -3.35 11.59 17.30
CA PRO A 124 -4.17 12.79 17.46
C PRO A 124 -5.48 12.50 18.22
N PRO A 125 -5.98 13.42 19.07
CA PRO A 125 -7.18 13.20 19.88
C PRO A 125 -8.47 13.01 19.07
N GLU A 126 -8.50 13.48 17.83
CA GLU A 126 -9.61 13.30 16.88
C GLU A 126 -9.63 11.90 16.23
N TRP A 127 -8.53 11.15 16.34
CA TRP A 127 -8.40 9.79 15.82
C TRP A 127 -8.75 8.75 16.87
N ARG A 128 -8.93 7.51 16.43
CA ARG A 128 -9.30 6.37 17.28
C ARG A 128 -8.39 5.18 17.04
N ALA A 129 -7.59 4.83 18.05
CA ALA A 129 -6.86 3.56 18.08
C ALA A 129 -7.73 2.45 18.71
N THR A 130 -7.94 1.36 17.97
CA THR A 130 -8.75 0.21 18.42
C THR A 130 -7.94 -1.07 18.31
N GLN A 131 -7.68 -1.72 19.44
CA GLN A 131 -7.09 -3.06 19.44
C GLN A 131 -8.15 -4.08 19.01
N ARG A 132 -7.83 -4.89 18.00
CA ARG A 132 -8.71 -5.94 17.48
C ARG A 132 -8.25 -7.33 17.93
N PRO A 133 -9.19 -8.28 18.05
CA PRO A 133 -8.80 -9.68 18.17
C PRO A 133 -8.06 -10.15 16.90
N PRO A 134 -7.22 -11.19 17.03
CA PRO A 134 -6.59 -11.82 15.87
C PRO A 134 -7.64 -12.33 14.88
N ALA A 135 -7.29 -12.32 13.59
CA ALA A 135 -8.19 -12.75 12.52
C ALA A 135 -8.53 -14.25 12.57
N SER A 136 -7.76 -15.05 13.31
CA SER A 136 -7.95 -16.49 13.45
C SER A 136 -7.66 -16.93 14.87
N ALA A 137 -8.52 -17.81 15.41
CA ALA A 137 -8.34 -18.36 16.74
C ALA A 137 -7.01 -19.12 16.84
N GLY A 138 -6.27 -18.88 17.93
CA GLY A 138 -4.95 -19.49 18.16
C GLY A 138 -3.76 -18.72 17.60
N PHE A 139 -3.98 -17.63 16.86
CA PHE A 139 -2.91 -16.67 16.53
C PHE A 139 -2.83 -15.63 17.64
N GLU A 140 -1.76 -15.65 18.41
CA GLU A 140 -1.46 -14.59 19.37
C GLU A 140 -0.83 -13.40 18.63
N GLY A 141 -1.11 -12.18 19.08
CA GLY A 141 -0.59 -10.98 18.45
C GLY A 141 -1.36 -9.72 18.87
N ILE A 142 -0.75 -8.59 18.57
CA ILE A 142 -1.32 -7.27 18.79
C ILE A 142 -1.66 -6.69 17.42
N TYR A 143 -2.96 -6.49 17.20
CA TYR A 143 -3.50 -5.89 16.00
C TYR A 143 -4.24 -4.63 16.40
N VAL A 144 -3.83 -3.47 15.87
CA VAL A 144 -4.44 -2.18 16.20
C VAL A 144 -4.76 -1.47 14.91
N ASP A 145 -6.00 -1.04 14.73
CA ASP A 145 -6.36 -0.10 13.68
C ASP A 145 -6.43 1.30 14.26
N VAL A 146 -5.89 2.27 13.54
CA VAL A 146 -6.08 3.68 13.82
C VAL A 146 -6.96 4.27 12.75
N ALA A 147 -8.14 4.76 13.15
CA ALA A 147 -9.08 5.45 12.28
C ALA A 147 -9.04 6.96 12.49
N ASP A 148 -9.26 7.70 11.41
CA ASP A 148 -9.41 9.15 11.47
C ASP A 148 -10.79 9.58 12.01
N GLU A 149 -11.04 10.89 12.02
CA GLU A 149 -12.31 11.48 12.47
C GLU A 149 -13.52 11.05 11.64
N SER A 150 -13.30 10.59 10.39
CA SER A 150 -14.34 10.06 9.52
C SER A 150 -14.64 8.58 9.77
N GLY A 151 -13.84 7.93 10.62
CA GLY A 151 -13.95 6.50 10.93
C GLY A 151 -13.25 5.60 9.91
N LEU A 152 -12.48 6.16 8.98
CA LEU A 152 -11.68 5.38 8.03
C LEU A 152 -10.31 5.05 8.64
N VAL A 153 -9.91 3.79 8.55
CA VAL A 153 -8.60 3.32 9.04
C VAL A 153 -7.49 3.91 8.17
N ILE A 154 -6.61 4.70 8.79
CA ILE A 154 -5.48 5.36 8.14
C ILE A 154 -4.19 4.56 8.28
N ALA A 155 -4.08 3.72 9.32
CA ALA A 155 -2.97 2.79 9.49
C ALA A 155 -3.35 1.62 10.41
N SER A 156 -2.72 0.47 10.19
CA SER A 156 -2.85 -0.70 11.03
C SER A 156 -1.47 -1.14 11.54
N LEU A 157 -1.40 -1.41 12.84
CA LEU A 157 -0.26 -2.04 13.51
C LEU A 157 -0.51 -3.55 13.61
N THR A 158 0.48 -4.33 13.21
CA THR A 158 0.56 -5.78 13.43
C THR A 158 1.87 -6.10 14.10
N PHE A 159 1.82 -6.70 15.30
CA PHE A 159 2.98 -7.14 16.06
C PHE A 159 2.71 -8.52 16.68
N GLY A 160 3.60 -9.49 16.46
CA GLY A 160 3.48 -10.87 16.94
C GLY A 160 3.91 -11.89 15.88
N PRO A 161 3.64 -13.19 16.13
CA PRO A 161 3.87 -14.25 15.15
C PRO A 161 3.27 -13.92 13.78
N SER A 162 4.13 -13.87 12.77
CA SER A 162 3.75 -13.54 11.40
C SER A 162 4.00 -14.72 10.45
N GLY A 163 3.14 -14.86 9.45
CA GLY A 163 3.38 -15.77 8.33
C GLY A 163 4.46 -15.24 7.38
N GLY A 164 4.81 -16.05 6.39
CA GLY A 164 5.73 -15.64 5.32
C GLY A 164 5.16 -14.51 4.47
N ILE A 165 6.05 -13.68 3.93
CA ILE A 165 5.73 -12.64 2.95
C ILE A 165 5.67 -13.28 1.56
N GLY A 166 4.61 -13.03 0.80
CA GLY A 166 4.44 -13.59 -0.54
C GLY A 166 3.82 -12.58 -1.52
N GLY A 167 4.01 -12.82 -2.81
CA GLY A 167 3.53 -11.97 -3.90
C GLY A 167 4.35 -12.22 -5.17
N ALA A 168 3.72 -12.08 -6.33
CA ALA A 168 4.41 -12.18 -7.61
C ALA A 168 4.76 -10.79 -8.14
N CYS A 169 6.00 -10.60 -8.57
CA CYS A 169 6.46 -9.33 -9.08
C CYS A 169 6.34 -9.26 -10.60
N GLU A 170 5.38 -8.48 -11.11
CA GLU A 170 5.15 -8.30 -12.54
C GLU A 170 5.17 -6.81 -12.90
N GLY A 171 5.78 -6.47 -14.04
CA GLY A 171 5.82 -5.09 -14.56
C GLY A 171 6.46 -4.08 -13.61
N PRO A 172 7.76 -4.19 -13.29
CA PRO A 172 8.42 -3.22 -12.41
C PRO A 172 8.38 -1.81 -12.99
N VAL A 173 8.09 -0.83 -12.14
CA VAL A 173 8.02 0.59 -12.47
C VAL A 173 9.03 1.39 -11.62
N PRO A 174 9.34 2.64 -11.97
CA PRO A 174 10.20 3.48 -11.14
C PRO A 174 9.65 3.59 -9.71
N TYR A 175 10.56 3.39 -8.76
CA TYR A 175 10.33 3.42 -7.33
C TYR A 175 11.07 4.61 -6.73
N THR A 176 10.39 5.37 -5.88
CA THR A 176 10.97 6.53 -5.20
C THR A 176 10.61 6.53 -3.73
N VAL A 177 11.61 6.79 -2.87
CA VAL A 177 11.37 7.16 -1.47
C VAL A 177 11.17 8.67 -1.43
N LEU A 178 9.97 9.12 -1.07
CA LEU A 178 9.58 10.52 -1.01
C LEU A 178 9.97 11.19 0.32
N ASP A 179 9.92 10.43 1.41
CA ASP A 179 10.30 10.85 2.75
C ASP A 179 10.78 9.65 3.56
N SER A 180 11.68 9.89 4.51
CA SER A 180 12.15 8.87 5.44
C SER A 180 12.63 9.49 6.74
N ALA A 181 12.36 8.81 7.86
CA ALA A 181 12.90 9.15 9.18
C ALA A 181 13.23 7.85 9.93
N GLU A 182 14.44 7.73 10.45
CA GLU A 182 14.82 6.60 11.29
C GLU A 182 14.01 6.58 12.58
N VAL A 183 13.71 5.37 13.05
CA VAL A 183 12.98 5.13 14.29
C VAL A 183 13.75 4.12 15.13
N ASP A 184 13.69 4.29 16.43
CA ASP A 184 14.36 3.40 17.37
C ASP A 184 13.41 2.23 17.71
N LEU A 185 13.56 1.14 16.95
CA LEU A 185 12.75 -0.07 17.10
C LEU A 185 13.64 -1.31 17.10
N PRO A 186 13.27 -2.35 17.87
CA PRO A 186 13.97 -3.62 17.84
C PRO A 186 13.87 -4.22 16.44
N HIS A 187 15.00 -4.66 15.91
CA HIS A 187 15.07 -5.31 14.60
C HIS A 187 16.19 -6.35 14.58
N GLN A 188 16.05 -7.32 13.68
CA GLN A 188 17.10 -8.27 13.35
C GLN A 188 17.72 -7.88 12.02
N PRO A 189 18.97 -7.37 11.99
CA PRO A 189 19.63 -7.03 10.74
C PRO A 189 19.71 -8.25 9.82
N ALA A 190 19.19 -8.10 8.61
CA ALA A 190 19.31 -9.07 7.53
C ALA A 190 20.22 -8.51 6.43
N LYS A 191 20.69 -9.37 5.54
CA LYS A 191 21.50 -8.91 4.40
C LYS A 191 20.69 -7.91 3.55
N GLY A 192 21.18 -6.68 3.47
CA GLY A 192 20.53 -5.61 2.71
C GLY A 192 19.43 -4.86 3.46
N SER A 193 19.23 -5.13 4.76
CA SER A 193 18.39 -4.29 5.61
C SER A 193 19.15 -3.06 6.11
N VAL A 194 18.40 -2.07 6.56
CA VAL A 194 18.87 -0.86 7.23
C VAL A 194 18.16 -0.69 8.56
N THR A 195 18.62 0.27 9.37
CA THR A 195 17.89 0.70 10.57
C THR A 195 16.42 0.97 10.23
N PRO A 196 15.48 0.47 11.06
CA PRO A 196 14.06 0.73 10.92
C PRO A 196 13.78 2.21 10.72
N ARG A 197 12.85 2.50 9.83
CA ARG A 197 12.47 3.86 9.46
C ARG A 197 11.00 3.92 9.11
N PHE A 198 10.39 5.04 9.43
CA PHE A 198 9.24 5.50 8.67
C PHE A 198 9.69 5.82 7.24
N ALA A 199 8.90 5.44 6.25
CA ALA A 199 9.11 5.82 4.86
C ALA A 199 7.78 6.09 4.16
N PHE A 200 7.75 7.11 3.31
CA PHE A 200 6.70 7.31 2.32
C PHE A 200 7.27 6.99 0.94
N ARG A 201 6.69 6.00 0.27
CA ARG A 201 7.27 5.35 -0.92
C ARG A 201 6.26 5.32 -2.05
N ALA A 202 6.73 5.48 -3.27
CA ALA A 202 5.91 5.63 -4.46
C ALA A 202 6.38 4.73 -5.60
N LEU A 203 5.42 4.14 -6.30
CA LEU A 203 5.52 3.46 -7.59
C LEU A 203 4.98 4.41 -8.66
N GLN A 204 5.82 4.79 -9.61
CA GLN A 204 5.45 5.69 -10.70
C GLN A 204 4.99 4.90 -11.92
N GLU A 205 3.68 4.72 -12.06
CA GLU A 205 3.06 4.04 -13.20
C GLU A 205 2.88 5.02 -14.38
N PRO A 206 2.59 4.53 -15.60
CA PRO A 206 2.44 5.41 -16.77
C PRO A 206 1.40 6.52 -16.61
N ASN A 207 0.31 6.26 -15.89
CA ASN A 207 -0.84 7.17 -15.79
C ASN A 207 -1.15 7.62 -14.35
N GLN A 208 -0.42 7.13 -13.35
CA GLN A 208 -0.68 7.40 -11.94
C GLN A 208 0.56 7.14 -11.09
N VAL A 209 0.50 7.58 -9.84
CA VAL A 209 1.48 7.23 -8.81
C VAL A 209 0.76 6.53 -7.68
N THR A 210 1.20 5.33 -7.36
CA THR A 210 0.70 4.55 -6.22
C THR A 210 1.70 4.68 -5.09
N ALA A 211 1.27 5.17 -3.94
CA ALA A 211 2.16 5.44 -2.81
C ALA A 211 1.58 5.02 -1.48
N SER A 212 2.44 4.80 -0.50
CA SER A 212 2.06 4.32 0.83
C SER A 212 3.12 4.72 1.83
N PHE A 213 2.70 4.94 3.07
CA PHE A 213 3.59 5.15 4.18
C PHE A 213 3.55 4.02 5.21
N GLY A 214 4.67 3.80 5.87
CA GLY A 214 4.75 2.87 6.98
C GLY A 214 6.18 2.60 7.43
N LEU A 215 6.30 1.68 8.38
CA LEU A 215 7.59 1.19 8.85
C LEU A 215 8.24 0.30 7.81
N THR A 216 9.55 0.44 7.64
CA THR A 216 10.36 -0.49 6.86
C THR A 216 11.80 -0.54 7.36
N ASP A 217 12.47 -1.66 7.10
CA ASP A 217 13.93 -1.83 7.22
C ASP A 217 14.59 -2.10 5.86
N THR A 218 13.87 -1.89 4.76
CA THR A 218 14.38 -2.13 3.40
C THR A 218 14.75 -0.81 2.71
N LEU A 219 15.87 -0.83 1.98
CA LEU A 219 16.26 0.30 1.12
C LEU A 219 15.53 0.30 -0.22
N ALA A 220 15.65 1.43 -0.92
CA ALA A 220 15.36 1.48 -2.35
C ALA A 220 16.15 0.40 -3.10
N THR A 221 15.51 -0.27 -4.05
CA THR A 221 16.13 -1.35 -4.83
C THR A 221 17.28 -0.81 -5.66
N THR A 222 18.23 -1.67 -6.02
CA THR A 222 19.52 -1.31 -6.66
C THR A 222 19.39 -0.60 -8.02
N ASN A 223 18.18 -0.48 -8.59
CA ASN A 223 17.93 0.28 -9.82
C ASN A 223 16.76 1.27 -9.68
N ASN A 224 16.26 1.53 -8.47
CA ASN A 224 15.03 2.30 -8.23
C ASN A 224 13.85 1.80 -9.08
N MET A 225 13.73 0.49 -9.28
CA MET A 225 12.64 -0.15 -9.99
C MET A 225 12.06 -1.25 -9.12
N THR A 226 10.74 -1.31 -8.98
CA THR A 226 10.05 -2.43 -8.35
C THR A 226 8.61 -2.50 -8.83
N CYS A 227 8.00 -3.67 -8.75
CA CYS A 227 6.58 -3.88 -8.96
C CYS A 227 5.78 -3.84 -7.64
N MET A 228 6.47 -3.97 -6.49
CA MET A 228 5.87 -4.05 -5.18
C MET A 228 6.85 -3.72 -4.05
N PHE A 229 6.32 -3.38 -2.88
CA PHE A 229 7.06 -3.31 -1.63
C PHE A 229 6.16 -3.64 -0.44
N TYR A 230 6.78 -3.93 0.70
CA TYR A 230 6.09 -4.16 1.97
C TYR A 230 6.47 -3.10 2.99
N ASN A 231 5.49 -2.66 3.78
CA ASN A 231 5.72 -1.83 4.96
C ASN A 231 5.91 -2.72 6.19
N VAL A 232 7.05 -3.41 6.26
CA VAL A 232 7.40 -4.32 7.35
C VAL A 232 8.83 -4.08 7.81
N VAL A 233 9.07 -4.38 9.08
CA VAL A 233 10.40 -4.46 9.70
C VAL A 233 10.64 -5.91 10.11
N THR A 234 11.86 -6.40 9.84
CA THR A 234 12.35 -7.69 10.34
C THR A 234 12.66 -7.55 11.82
N GLY A 235 11.80 -8.12 12.67
CA GLY A 235 11.87 -7.98 14.12
C GLY A 235 12.58 -9.13 14.82
N PRO A 236 12.61 -9.12 16.17
CA PRO A 236 13.09 -10.24 16.99
C PRO A 236 12.17 -11.46 16.91
N GLU A 237 12.57 -12.60 17.49
CA GLU A 237 11.86 -13.88 17.40
C GLU A 237 10.39 -13.83 17.87
N GLU A 238 10.08 -12.99 18.86
CA GLU A 238 8.70 -12.78 19.36
C GLU A 238 7.77 -12.14 18.31
N SER A 239 8.33 -11.40 17.36
CA SER A 239 7.61 -10.73 16.28
C SER A 239 8.52 -10.62 15.05
N PRO A 240 8.76 -11.75 14.35
CA PRO A 240 9.79 -11.83 13.30
C PRO A 240 9.51 -10.88 12.14
N LEU A 241 8.24 -10.51 11.92
CA LEU A 241 7.86 -9.39 11.09
C LEU A 241 6.78 -8.59 11.81
N PHE A 242 6.96 -7.27 11.86
CA PHE A 242 5.90 -6.35 12.31
C PHE A 242 5.72 -5.22 11.31
N SER A 243 4.55 -4.61 11.36
CA SER A 243 4.13 -3.56 10.42
C SER A 243 3.34 -2.49 11.16
N PHE A 244 3.59 -1.21 10.84
CA PHE A 244 2.66 -0.13 11.17
C PHE A 244 2.58 0.81 9.95
N ALA A 245 1.48 0.73 9.22
CA ALA A 245 1.38 1.30 7.88
C ALA A 245 -0.07 1.53 7.43
N ASP A 246 -0.27 2.37 6.42
CA ASP A 246 -1.56 2.48 5.72
C ASP A 246 -1.89 1.20 4.92
N ALA A 247 -0.88 0.55 4.36
CA ALA A 247 -0.99 -0.72 3.65
C ALA A 247 0.17 -1.66 4.01
N PHE A 248 -0.10 -2.94 4.21
CA PHE A 248 0.95 -3.93 4.48
C PHE A 248 1.82 -4.20 3.24
N GLN A 249 1.17 -4.37 2.09
CA GLN A 249 1.79 -4.62 0.79
C GLN A 249 1.25 -3.61 -0.21
N VAL A 250 2.11 -3.14 -1.10
CA VAL A 250 1.75 -2.27 -2.22
C VAL A 250 2.27 -2.91 -3.49
N THR A 251 1.40 -3.04 -4.50
CA THR A 251 1.79 -3.50 -5.83
C THR A 251 1.41 -2.46 -6.88
N VAL A 252 2.05 -2.51 -8.04
CA VAL A 252 1.60 -1.77 -9.23
C VAL A 252 0.12 -2.07 -9.49
N GLY A 253 -0.64 -1.01 -9.78
CA GLY A 253 -2.09 -1.11 -10.02
C GLY A 253 -2.93 -1.35 -8.76
N SER A 254 -2.35 -1.37 -7.57
CA SER A 254 -3.13 -1.41 -6.32
C SER A 254 -3.96 -0.14 -6.18
N THR A 255 -5.24 -0.29 -5.85
CA THR A 255 -6.14 0.82 -5.50
C THR A 255 -6.51 0.75 -4.01
N GLU A 256 -7.05 1.83 -3.45
CA GLU A 256 -7.68 1.82 -2.11
C GLU A 256 -8.84 0.81 -2.12
N ALA A 257 -8.62 -0.41 -1.59
CA ALA A 257 -9.58 -1.50 -1.80
C ALA A 257 -10.01 -2.26 -0.54
N ALA A 258 -9.43 -2.00 0.63
CA ALA A 258 -9.94 -2.60 1.86
C ALA A 258 -11.16 -1.79 2.36
N PRO A 259 -12.34 -2.41 2.57
CA PRO A 259 -13.50 -1.72 3.11
C PRO A 259 -13.16 -1.05 4.44
N ASN A 260 -13.48 0.23 4.59
CA ASN A 260 -13.19 1.06 5.78
C ASN A 260 -11.70 1.37 6.03
N HIS A 261 -10.81 1.13 5.07
CA HIS A 261 -9.42 1.61 5.12
C HIS A 261 -9.19 2.62 4.02
N LYS A 262 -8.38 3.64 4.28
CA LYS A 262 -7.80 4.47 3.22
C LYS A 262 -6.83 3.61 2.43
N GLY A 263 -5.76 3.12 3.06
CA GLY A 263 -4.84 2.20 2.39
C GLY A 263 -3.91 2.93 1.41
N VAL A 264 -3.57 2.24 0.31
CA VAL A 264 -2.63 2.75 -0.70
C VAL A 264 -3.17 3.98 -1.41
N LYS A 265 -2.37 5.03 -1.50
CA LYS A 265 -2.75 6.31 -2.07
C LYS A 265 -2.50 6.32 -3.56
N THR A 266 -3.46 6.84 -4.33
CA THR A 266 -3.31 7.04 -5.77
C THR A 266 -3.25 8.53 -6.07
N PHE A 267 -2.24 8.96 -6.81
CA PHE A 267 -2.04 10.34 -7.21
C PHE A 267 -1.91 10.47 -8.73
N PRO A 268 -2.32 11.61 -9.32
CA PRO A 268 -2.15 11.83 -10.77
C PRO A 268 -0.68 12.06 -11.17
N SER A 269 0.20 12.39 -10.22
CA SER A 269 1.61 12.67 -10.49
C SER A 269 2.49 12.55 -9.23
N MET A 270 3.81 12.53 -9.43
CA MET A 270 4.78 12.58 -8.34
C MET A 270 4.71 13.89 -7.55
N ASP A 271 4.37 15.00 -8.20
CA ASP A 271 4.22 16.29 -7.53
C ASP A 271 2.98 16.32 -6.63
N ALA A 272 1.87 15.68 -7.05
CA ALA A 272 0.70 15.52 -6.20
C ALA A 272 1.01 14.63 -4.98
N ALA A 273 1.78 13.55 -5.16
CA ALA A 273 2.26 12.72 -4.05
C ALA A 273 3.15 13.52 -3.08
N ARG A 274 4.04 14.39 -3.59
CA ARG A 274 4.86 15.26 -2.74
C ARG A 274 4.03 16.31 -2.01
N ALA A 275 3.03 16.89 -2.68
CA ALA A 275 2.13 17.87 -2.08
C ALA A 275 1.32 17.25 -0.92
N TYR A 276 0.94 15.97 -1.04
CA TYR A 276 0.26 15.25 0.03
C TYR A 276 1.07 15.21 1.34
N MET A 277 2.40 15.24 1.28
CA MET A 277 3.25 15.27 2.48
C MET A 277 3.08 16.53 3.33
N GLN A 278 2.46 17.58 2.77
CA GLN A 278 2.16 18.82 3.49
C GLN A 278 0.78 18.81 4.15
N THR A 279 0.01 17.72 3.99
CA THR A 279 -1.33 17.61 4.57
C THR A 279 -1.27 17.27 6.05
N PRO A 280 -2.24 17.74 6.86
CA PRO A 280 -2.34 17.36 8.27
C PRO A 280 -2.43 15.85 8.48
N GLU A 281 -3.17 15.14 7.61
CA GLU A 281 -3.29 13.68 7.66
C GLU A 281 -1.92 13.00 7.60
N TYR A 282 -1.10 13.38 6.62
CA TYR A 282 0.24 12.80 6.46
C TYR A 282 1.14 13.11 7.66
N LEU A 283 1.18 14.38 8.09
CA LEU A 283 2.03 14.81 9.20
C LEU A 283 1.64 14.11 10.50
N ASN A 284 0.34 13.96 10.75
CA ASN A 284 -0.19 13.20 11.88
C ASN A 284 0.18 11.72 11.77
N ALA A 285 -0.01 11.09 10.61
CA ALA A 285 0.34 9.68 10.41
C ALA A 285 1.84 9.42 10.59
N LYS A 286 2.70 10.29 10.04
CA LYS A 286 4.16 10.21 10.21
C LYS A 286 4.55 10.27 11.69
N ARG A 287 4.04 11.26 12.43
CA ARG A 287 4.34 11.39 13.86
C ARG A 287 3.81 10.21 14.67
N MET A 288 2.60 9.74 14.38
CA MET A 288 2.01 8.57 15.05
C MET A 288 2.84 7.32 14.83
N ILE A 289 3.12 6.96 13.58
CA ILE A 289 3.89 5.75 13.25
C ILE A 289 5.32 5.84 13.80
N SER A 290 5.94 7.02 13.73
CA SER A 290 7.31 7.22 14.24
C SER A 290 7.39 7.26 15.77
N SER A 291 6.26 7.39 16.47
CA SER A 291 6.20 7.38 17.94
C SER A 291 6.06 5.96 18.52
N LEU A 292 5.97 4.94 17.67
CA LEU A 292 5.87 3.55 18.10
C LEU A 292 7.03 3.20 19.03
N LYS A 293 6.68 2.60 20.17
CA LYS A 293 7.61 1.98 21.10
C LYS A 293 7.21 0.54 21.27
N ILE A 294 8.22 -0.34 21.22
CA ILE A 294 8.09 -1.76 21.50
C ILE A 294 8.92 -2.03 22.74
N ASN A 295 8.26 -2.45 23.82
CA ASN A 295 8.91 -2.80 25.06
C ASN A 295 9.35 -4.26 24.99
N GLU A 296 10.64 -4.50 25.20
CA GLU A 296 11.18 -5.85 25.34
C GLU A 296 10.54 -6.57 26.53
N GLY A 297 10.37 -7.88 26.39
CA GLY A 297 9.82 -8.77 27.44
C GLY A 297 10.81 -9.18 28.50
#